data_AF-A0A0C9UHV6-F1
#
_entry.id   AF-A0A0C9UHV6-F1
#
_cell.length_a   1.000
_cell.length_b   1.000
_cell.length_c   1.000
_cell.angle_alpha   90.00
_cell.angle_beta   90.00
_cell.angle_gamma   90.00
#
_symmetry.space_group_name_H-M   'P 1'
#
loop_
_entity.id
_entity.type
_entity.pdbx_description
1 polymer ?
#
loop_
_entity_poly.entity_id
_entity_poly.type
_entity_poly.pdbx_seq_one_letter_code
_entity_poly.pdbx_strand_id
1 'polypeptide(L)'
;MAASDDTHLAQFGTASLWPVYAFPGNVDTNFHLSPHSNSDRHWAYIPSLPAEVRDFVHQLTGEACSSTLFTHCKRELVQSIWRLLLDEDFWKAYKQGIVVKCADGITRRVYIRLFTYSADYPEKMLMLSLHDQGNCVCPRCLLPKELIHEMGMKRDLQRRQKLKQHDDHAMDHEISSARSKLYGQRGLKITSEAVDGILKPTSHVPTIKAFSEIIPLQYFNKYQMFVVNLLHEFELGVWKVILVDLIRIMTKVGQEATLERLELATSGLGTIIRKFAVVTCPQFDTEELGREFEAHKRRLKNQDPKNGPLRTATTMSKKKKSFNLQTPKFHFLGD
;
A
#
# COMPACT_ATOMS: atom_id res chain seq x y z
N MET A 1 -1.84 6.77 10.56
CA MET A 1 -1.62 5.99 9.33
C MET A 1 -0.15 6.14 8.95
N ALA A 2 0.47 5.09 8.44
CA ALA A 2 1.80 5.12 7.85
C ALA A 2 1.71 4.80 6.34
N ALA A 3 2.69 5.23 5.57
CA ALA A 3 2.85 4.83 4.18
C ALA A 3 4.32 4.82 3.78
N SER A 4 4.68 4.04 2.76
CA SER A 4 5.96 4.17 2.07
C SER A 4 5.75 4.04 0.57
N ASP A 5 6.66 4.64 -0.18
CA ASP A 5 6.67 4.59 -1.64
C ASP A 5 8.08 4.87 -2.16
N ASP A 6 8.73 3.88 -2.76
CA ASP A 6 10.04 4.07 -3.40
C ASP A 6 9.91 5.02 -4.59
N THR A 7 10.55 6.18 -4.48
CA THR A 7 10.33 7.31 -5.38
C THR A 7 11.60 7.62 -6.15
N HIS A 8 11.52 7.64 -7.48
CA HIS A 8 12.59 8.18 -8.32
C HIS A 8 12.68 9.70 -8.14
N LEU A 9 13.87 10.20 -7.75
CA LEU A 9 14.09 11.63 -7.49
C LEU A 9 14.32 12.44 -8.75
N ALA A 10 14.71 11.79 -9.84
CA ALA A 10 15.01 12.43 -11.11
C ALA A 10 14.35 11.68 -12.26
N GLN A 11 13.86 12.43 -13.24
CA GLN A 11 13.28 11.87 -14.47
C GLN A 11 14.35 11.18 -15.35
N PHE A 12 15.61 11.54 -15.16
CA PHE A 12 16.78 10.89 -15.75
C PHE A 12 17.82 10.63 -14.65
N GLY A 13 18.34 9.40 -14.60
CA GLY A 13 19.32 8.98 -13.60
C GLY A 13 18.79 7.86 -12.68
N THR A 14 19.65 7.40 -11.78
CA THR A 14 19.38 6.26 -10.88
C THR A 14 19.08 6.68 -9.45
N ALA A 15 18.99 7.99 -9.17
CA ALA A 15 18.70 8.50 -7.84
C ALA A 15 17.26 8.16 -7.44
N SER A 16 17.11 7.39 -6.37
CA SER A 16 15.83 7.09 -5.73
C SER A 16 15.89 7.42 -4.23
N LEU A 17 14.70 7.60 -3.65
CA LEU A 17 14.51 7.83 -2.24
C LEU A 17 13.29 7.03 -1.80
N TRP A 18 13.40 6.38 -0.64
CA TRP A 18 12.29 5.62 -0.09
C TRP A 18 11.84 6.19 1.26
N PRO A 19 11.00 7.22 1.25
CA PRO A 19 10.45 7.82 2.46
C PRO A 19 9.40 6.94 3.14
N VAL A 20 9.41 6.97 4.47
CA VAL A 20 8.31 6.50 5.32
C VAL A 20 7.55 7.72 5.82
N TYR A 21 6.29 7.81 5.44
CA TYR A 21 5.37 8.88 5.82
C TYR A 21 4.50 8.45 7.00
N ALA A 22 4.17 9.38 7.86
CA ALA A 22 3.19 9.21 8.92
C ALA A 22 2.19 10.35 8.97
N PHE A 23 0.94 9.96 9.17
CA PHE A 23 -0.23 10.81 9.14
C PHE A 23 -0.95 10.66 10.48
N PRO A 24 -1.18 11.75 11.25
CA PRO A 24 -1.95 11.71 12.48
C PRO A 24 -3.38 11.30 12.16
N GLY A 25 -3.85 10.14 12.61
CA GLY A 25 -5.17 9.62 12.17
C GLY A 25 -6.39 10.36 12.73
N ASN A 26 -6.19 11.33 13.63
CA ASN A 26 -7.22 12.07 14.34
C ASN A 26 -7.38 13.52 13.87
N VAL A 27 -6.89 13.86 12.66
CA VAL A 27 -7.14 15.17 12.04
C VAL A 27 -8.26 15.05 11.02
N ASP A 28 -8.88 16.20 10.71
CA ASP A 28 -10.01 16.21 9.80
C ASP A 28 -9.59 15.80 8.36
N THR A 29 -10.54 15.24 7.62
CA THR A 29 -10.32 14.75 6.25
C THR A 29 -9.85 15.85 5.30
N ASN A 30 -10.36 17.08 5.43
CA ASN A 30 -10.00 18.20 4.56
C ASN A 30 -8.56 18.66 4.79
N PHE A 31 -8.09 18.63 6.04
CA PHE A 31 -6.72 18.88 6.43
C PHE A 31 -5.81 17.77 5.90
N HIS A 32 -6.21 16.50 6.02
CA HIS A 32 -5.46 15.38 5.47
C HIS A 32 -5.32 15.40 3.93
N LEU A 33 -6.41 15.67 3.21
CA LEU A 33 -6.43 15.66 1.75
C LEU A 33 -5.88 16.97 1.14
N SER A 34 -5.56 17.97 1.96
CA SER A 34 -4.96 19.21 1.48
C SER A 34 -3.48 19.00 1.15
N PRO A 35 -3.03 19.24 -0.09
CA PRO A 35 -1.62 19.12 -0.48
C PRO A 35 -0.72 20.22 0.14
N HIS A 36 -1.29 21.18 0.86
CA HIS A 36 -0.57 22.32 1.46
C HIS A 36 -0.62 22.32 2.99
N SER A 37 -1.27 21.33 3.61
CA SER A 37 -1.39 21.26 5.06
C SER A 37 -0.13 20.72 5.75
N ASN A 38 0.80 20.13 4.99
CA ASN A 38 1.93 19.35 5.53
C ASN A 38 1.44 18.39 6.63
N SER A 39 0.27 17.76 6.38
CA SER A 39 -0.39 16.87 7.36
C SER A 39 0.37 15.56 7.54
N ASP A 40 1.24 15.22 6.59
CA ASP A 40 2.19 14.14 6.66
C ASP A 40 3.52 14.60 7.24
N ARG A 41 4.19 13.68 7.91
CA ARG A 41 5.56 13.85 8.40
C ARG A 41 6.39 12.68 7.92
N HIS A 42 7.58 12.97 7.43
CA HIS A 42 8.56 11.93 7.13
C HIS A 42 9.10 11.41 8.45
N TRP A 43 8.93 10.12 8.70
CA TRP A 43 9.49 9.43 9.87
C TRP A 43 10.91 8.95 9.60
N ALA A 44 11.17 8.46 8.39
CA ALA A 44 12.45 7.90 8.02
C ALA A 44 12.65 7.93 6.51
N TYR A 45 13.89 7.68 6.09
CA TYR A 45 14.24 7.35 4.72
C TYR A 45 14.96 6.01 4.73
N ILE A 46 14.43 5.03 4.00
CA ILE A 46 15.01 3.70 3.89
C ILE A 46 16.13 3.78 2.83
N PRO A 47 17.41 3.61 3.22
CA PRO A 47 18.48 3.56 2.24
C PRO A 47 18.36 2.33 1.34
N SER A 48 18.83 2.48 0.11
CA SER A 48 19.14 1.34 -0.73
C SER A 48 20.30 0.54 -0.16
N LEU A 49 20.34 -0.76 -0.45
CA LEU A 49 21.50 -1.57 -0.10
C LEU A 49 22.72 -1.05 -0.89
N PRO A 50 23.86 -0.77 -0.23
CA PRO A 50 25.03 -0.22 -0.91
C PRO A 50 25.51 -1.14 -2.04
N ALA A 51 25.96 -0.55 -3.16
CA ALA A 51 26.43 -1.32 -4.32
C ALA A 51 27.65 -2.18 -3.98
N GLU A 52 28.47 -1.68 -3.05
CA GLU A 52 29.67 -2.29 -2.49
C GLU A 52 29.38 -3.65 -1.84
N VAL A 53 28.14 -3.93 -1.44
CA VAL A 53 27.77 -5.26 -0.90
C VAL A 53 27.97 -6.34 -1.97
N ARG A 54 27.72 -6.04 -3.25
CA ARG A 54 27.94 -7.00 -4.33
C ARG A 54 29.43 -7.28 -4.51
N ASP A 55 30.23 -6.24 -4.49
CA ASP A 55 31.69 -6.33 -4.62
C ASP A 55 32.30 -7.05 -3.43
N PHE A 56 31.83 -6.76 -2.22
CA PHE A 56 32.22 -7.43 -0.97
C PHE A 56 31.95 -8.93 -1.04
N VAL A 57 30.77 -9.34 -1.49
CA VAL A 57 30.45 -10.76 -1.66
C VAL A 57 31.40 -11.41 -2.68
N HIS A 58 31.61 -10.77 -3.83
CA HIS A 58 32.53 -11.28 -4.86
C HIS A 58 33.98 -11.41 -4.35
N GLN A 59 34.47 -10.44 -3.58
CA GLN A 59 35.80 -10.48 -2.99
C GLN A 59 35.95 -11.61 -1.96
N LEU A 60 34.91 -11.90 -1.19
CA LEU A 60 34.93 -12.96 -0.17
C LEU A 60 34.78 -14.37 -0.76
N THR A 61 33.92 -14.55 -1.75
CA THR A 61 33.55 -15.89 -2.25
C THR A 61 34.17 -16.22 -3.61
N GLY A 62 34.65 -15.22 -4.35
CA GLY A 62 35.03 -15.36 -5.76
C GLY A 62 33.85 -15.50 -6.72
N GLU A 63 32.61 -15.45 -6.23
CA GLU A 63 31.39 -15.59 -7.02
C GLU A 63 30.56 -14.30 -7.04
N ALA A 64 29.86 -14.05 -8.14
CA ALA A 64 28.94 -12.92 -8.21
C ALA A 64 27.82 -13.02 -7.15
N CYS A 65 27.48 -11.90 -6.51
CA CYS A 65 26.39 -11.85 -5.54
C CYS A 65 25.05 -12.22 -6.20
N SER A 66 24.51 -13.37 -5.82
CA SER A 66 23.20 -13.83 -6.33
C SER A 66 22.08 -12.83 -5.99
N SER A 67 21.09 -12.72 -6.88
CA SER A 67 19.91 -11.88 -6.65
C SER A 67 19.14 -12.28 -5.39
N THR A 68 19.07 -13.57 -5.08
CA THR A 68 18.44 -14.10 -3.87
C THR A 68 19.15 -13.62 -2.60
N LEU A 69 20.48 -13.72 -2.55
CA LEU A 69 21.27 -13.23 -1.41
C LEU A 69 21.11 -11.72 -1.24
N PHE A 70 21.22 -10.97 -2.33
CA PHE A 70 21.04 -9.52 -2.30
C PHE A 70 19.64 -9.12 -1.80
N THR A 71 18.60 -9.84 -2.22
CA THR A 71 17.22 -9.61 -1.75
C THR A 71 17.07 -9.94 -0.26
N HIS A 72 17.72 -11.01 0.22
CA HIS A 72 17.77 -11.35 1.64
C HIS A 72 18.47 -10.25 2.46
N CYS A 73 19.61 -9.73 2.00
CA CYS A 73 20.27 -8.60 2.64
C CYS A 73 19.39 -7.34 2.66
N LYS A 74 18.64 -7.05 1.59
CA LYS A 74 17.67 -5.94 1.56
C LYS A 74 16.57 -6.14 2.61
N ARG A 75 16.07 -7.37 2.81
CA ARG A 75 15.09 -7.68 3.87
C ARG A 75 15.67 -7.43 5.26
N GLU A 76 16.88 -7.92 5.53
CA GLU A 76 17.55 -7.71 6.82
C GLU A 76 17.79 -6.21 7.10
N LEU A 77 18.18 -5.43 6.08
CA LEU A 77 18.33 -3.98 6.18
C LEU A 77 17.01 -3.31 6.57
N VAL A 78 15.92 -3.59 5.84
CA VAL A 78 14.60 -3.01 6.11
C VAL A 78 14.13 -3.35 7.52
N GLN A 79 14.25 -4.60 7.95
CA GLN A 79 13.87 -4.98 9.31
C GLN A 79 14.76 -4.32 10.37
N SER A 80 16.05 -4.14 10.11
CA SER A 80 16.95 -3.43 11.03
C SER A 80 16.57 -1.96 11.18
N ILE A 81 16.17 -1.29 10.09
CA ILE A 81 15.65 0.09 10.15
C ILE A 81 14.38 0.15 10.99
N TRP A 82 13.45 -0.81 10.81
CA TRP A 82 12.25 -0.86 11.64
C TRP A 82 12.54 -1.11 13.11
N ARG A 83 13.58 -1.89 13.46
CA ARG A 83 14.01 -2.04 14.87
C ARG A 83 14.52 -0.73 15.46
N LEU A 84 15.20 0.10 14.66
CA LEU A 84 15.63 1.44 15.10
C LEU A 84 14.44 2.39 15.29
N LEU A 85 13.41 2.29 14.45
CA LEU A 85 12.22 3.16 14.55
C LEU A 85 11.23 2.72 15.63
N LEU A 86 11.15 1.42 15.91
CA LEU A 86 10.24 0.82 16.87
C LEU A 86 11.01 0.43 18.13
N ASP A 87 11.79 1.37 18.66
CA ASP A 87 12.61 1.14 19.85
C ASP A 87 11.78 0.99 21.14
N GLU A 88 12.48 0.84 22.28
CA GLU A 88 11.83 0.71 23.59
C GLU A 88 10.99 1.94 23.96
N ASP A 89 11.39 3.14 23.53
CA ASP A 89 10.65 4.37 23.78
C ASP A 89 9.36 4.42 22.96
N PHE A 90 9.39 3.99 21.69
CA PHE A 90 8.19 3.77 20.90
C PHE A 90 7.27 2.76 21.59
N TRP A 91 7.80 1.63 22.04
CA TRP A 91 6.99 0.61 22.71
C TRP A 91 6.36 1.13 24.01
N LYS A 92 7.11 1.88 24.80
CA LYS A 92 6.60 2.54 26.01
C LYS A 92 5.50 3.55 25.68
N ALA A 93 5.72 4.39 24.68
CA ALA A 93 4.70 5.32 24.17
C ALA A 93 3.47 4.59 23.62
N TYR A 94 3.65 3.44 22.99
CA TYR A 94 2.56 2.60 22.52
C TYR A 94 1.76 2.03 23.70
N LYS A 95 2.41 1.45 24.71
CA LYS A 95 1.72 0.82 25.84
C LYS A 95 1.11 1.82 26.81
N GLN A 96 1.81 2.90 27.12
CA GLN A 96 1.48 3.83 28.21
C GLN A 96 1.01 5.20 27.72
N GLY A 97 1.22 5.53 26.44
CA GLY A 97 0.98 6.87 25.92
C GLY A 97 2.03 7.89 26.37
N ILE A 98 2.07 9.02 25.67
CA ILE A 98 2.95 10.17 25.94
C ILE A 98 2.07 11.31 26.47
N VAL A 99 2.53 11.98 27.53
CA VAL A 99 1.83 13.17 28.05
C VAL A 99 2.30 14.39 27.30
N VAL A 100 1.39 15.05 26.58
CA VAL A 100 1.68 16.21 25.75
C VAL A 100 0.76 17.37 26.15
N LYS A 101 1.32 18.57 26.30
CA LYS A 101 0.53 19.80 26.42
C LYS A 101 0.11 20.23 25.01
N CYS A 102 -1.18 20.10 24.71
CA CYS A 102 -1.72 20.44 23.40
C CYS A 102 -1.75 21.96 23.17
N ALA A 103 -1.96 22.36 21.91
CA ALA A 103 -1.99 23.77 21.50
C ALA A 103 -3.12 24.58 22.18
N ASP A 104 -4.19 23.92 22.61
CA ASP A 104 -5.29 24.51 23.39
C ASP A 104 -4.96 24.68 24.89
N GLY A 105 -3.71 24.38 25.30
CA GLY A 105 -3.24 24.48 26.67
C GLY A 105 -3.59 23.29 27.56
N ILE A 106 -4.41 22.34 27.09
CA ILE A 106 -4.84 21.17 27.85
C ILE A 106 -3.81 20.05 27.70
N THR A 107 -3.39 19.49 28.84
CA THR A 107 -2.49 18.33 28.88
C THR A 107 -3.27 17.05 28.62
N ARG A 108 -2.84 16.27 27.62
CA ARG A 108 -3.48 15.00 27.26
C ARG A 108 -2.46 13.88 27.17
N ARG A 109 -2.91 12.66 27.48
CA ARG A 109 -2.14 11.43 27.23
C ARG A 109 -2.49 10.91 25.83
N VAL A 110 -1.52 11.01 24.92
CA VAL A 110 -1.64 10.63 23.51
C VAL A 110 -1.02 9.25 23.31
N TYR A 111 -1.75 8.33 22.68
CA TYR A 111 -1.23 7.01 22.35
C TYR A 111 -0.80 6.96 20.89
N ILE A 112 0.42 6.49 20.64
CA ILE A 112 0.88 6.20 19.28
C ILE A 112 0.27 4.86 18.86
N ARG A 113 -0.46 4.86 17.74
CA ARG A 113 -1.14 3.68 17.19
C ARG A 113 -0.94 3.62 15.67
N LEU A 114 -0.44 2.47 15.21
CA LEU A 114 -0.27 2.17 13.79
C LEU A 114 -1.47 1.36 13.30
N PHE A 115 -2.51 2.05 12.85
CA PHE A 115 -3.75 1.40 12.39
C PHE A 115 -3.66 0.87 10.95
N THR A 116 -3.02 1.64 10.07
CA THR A 116 -2.95 1.37 8.65
C THR A 116 -1.56 1.70 8.12
N TYR A 117 -1.10 0.88 7.17
CA TYR A 117 0.12 1.04 6.41
C TYR A 117 -0.22 0.86 4.93
N SER A 118 0.00 1.91 4.15
CA SER A 118 -0.18 1.88 2.71
C SER A 118 1.16 1.69 2.02
N ALA A 119 1.24 0.69 1.15
CA ALA A 119 2.38 0.40 0.28
C ALA A 119 1.86 -0.36 -0.95
N ASP A 120 2.65 -0.48 -1.99
CA ASP A 120 2.36 -1.38 -3.11
C ASP A 120 2.53 -2.86 -2.69
N TYR A 121 2.29 -3.79 -3.61
CA TYR A 121 2.36 -5.22 -3.29
C TYR A 121 3.78 -5.69 -2.90
N PRO A 122 4.82 -5.46 -3.71
CA PRO A 122 6.19 -5.87 -3.36
C PRO A 122 6.68 -5.25 -2.05
N GLU A 123 6.39 -3.96 -1.79
CA GLU A 123 6.78 -3.30 -0.55
C GLU A 123 6.08 -3.91 0.67
N LYS A 124 4.77 -4.22 0.59
CA LYS A 124 4.06 -4.92 1.67
C LYS A 124 4.73 -6.24 2.03
N MET A 125 5.07 -7.03 1.02
CA MET A 125 5.71 -8.33 1.22
C MET A 125 7.10 -8.16 1.85
N LEU A 126 7.86 -7.14 1.43
CA LEU A 126 9.16 -6.80 2.02
C LEU A 126 9.03 -6.35 3.49
N MET A 127 8.08 -5.47 3.83
CA MET A 127 7.86 -5.00 5.21
C MET A 127 7.43 -6.13 6.15
N LEU A 128 6.66 -7.10 5.64
CA LEU A 128 6.16 -8.24 6.40
C LEU A 128 7.11 -9.45 6.41
N SER A 129 8.26 -9.36 5.72
CA SER A 129 9.18 -10.49 5.51
C SER A 129 8.46 -11.72 4.91
N LEU A 130 7.76 -11.48 3.81
CA LEU A 130 7.08 -12.48 3.00
C LEU A 130 7.70 -12.54 1.60
N HIS A 131 7.54 -13.69 0.95
CA HIS A 131 8.02 -13.92 -0.39
C HIS A 131 7.07 -13.28 -1.41
N ASP A 132 7.59 -12.37 -2.24
CA ASP A 132 6.85 -11.79 -3.35
C ASP A 132 6.38 -12.89 -4.32
N GLN A 133 5.11 -12.89 -4.70
CA GLN A 133 4.50 -13.92 -5.56
C GLN A 133 4.68 -15.37 -5.05
N GLY A 134 4.84 -15.56 -3.73
CA GLY A 134 4.96 -16.88 -3.11
C GLY A 134 3.69 -17.76 -3.23
N ASN A 135 3.73 -18.94 -2.59
CA ASN A 135 2.61 -19.87 -2.52
C ASN A 135 1.35 -19.24 -1.86
N CYS A 136 1.54 -18.32 -0.93
CA CYS A 136 0.50 -17.52 -0.29
C CYS A 136 0.76 -16.06 -0.65
N VAL A 137 0.02 -15.55 -1.64
CA VAL A 137 0.23 -14.19 -2.13
C VAL A 137 -0.38 -13.13 -1.22
N CYS A 138 -1.35 -13.49 -0.38
CA CYS A 138 -2.04 -12.50 0.45
C CYS A 138 -1.23 -12.22 1.72
N PRO A 139 -0.92 -10.96 2.06
CA PRO A 139 -0.22 -10.64 3.30
C PRO A 139 -1.06 -10.87 4.56
N ARG A 140 -2.36 -11.17 4.43
CA ARG A 140 -3.32 -11.28 5.55
C ARG A 140 -3.79 -12.70 5.82
N CYS A 141 -3.57 -13.61 4.89
CA CYS A 141 -3.99 -15.01 5.03
C CYS A 141 -3.07 -15.95 4.25
N LEU A 142 -2.94 -17.16 4.77
CA LEU A 142 -2.17 -18.25 4.17
C LEU A 142 -2.98 -18.99 3.10
N LEU A 143 -3.79 -18.27 2.33
CA LEU A 143 -4.55 -18.86 1.23
C LEU A 143 -3.59 -19.22 0.09
N PRO A 144 -3.54 -20.49 -0.35
CA PRO A 144 -2.69 -20.89 -1.47
C PRO A 144 -3.09 -20.21 -2.79
N LYS A 145 -2.08 -19.92 -3.62
CA LYS A 145 -2.20 -19.18 -4.88
C LYS A 145 -3.12 -19.90 -5.87
N GLU A 146 -3.10 -21.22 -5.89
CA GLU A 146 -3.96 -22.05 -6.71
C GLU A 146 -5.46 -21.86 -6.42
N LEU A 147 -5.83 -21.39 -5.22
CA LEU A 147 -7.23 -21.17 -4.84
C LEU A 147 -7.73 -19.74 -5.11
N ILE A 148 -6.89 -18.86 -5.66
CA ILE A 148 -7.26 -17.46 -5.96
C ILE A 148 -8.45 -17.38 -6.92
N HIS A 149 -8.60 -18.34 -7.84
CA HIS A 149 -9.71 -18.40 -8.78
C HIS A 149 -11.09 -18.49 -8.10
N GLU A 150 -11.14 -18.85 -6.82
CA GLU A 150 -12.37 -18.91 -6.03
C GLU A 150 -12.71 -17.58 -5.34
N MET A 151 -11.97 -16.51 -5.61
CA MET A 151 -12.13 -15.19 -4.99
C MET A 151 -13.61 -14.75 -4.95
N GLY A 152 -14.08 -14.40 -3.75
CA GLY A 152 -15.44 -13.90 -3.53
C GLY A 152 -16.51 -14.99 -3.34
N MET A 153 -16.18 -16.27 -3.56
CA MET A 153 -17.08 -17.37 -3.21
C MET A 153 -17.23 -17.48 -1.68
N LYS A 154 -18.38 -17.98 -1.19
CA LYS A 154 -18.60 -18.20 0.26
C LYS A 154 -17.50 -19.03 0.91
N ARG A 155 -17.03 -20.08 0.21
CA ARG A 155 -15.92 -20.94 0.67
C ARG A 155 -14.58 -20.20 0.76
N ASP A 156 -14.30 -19.30 -0.18
CA ASP A 156 -13.10 -18.44 -0.16
C ASP A 156 -13.14 -17.50 1.04
N LEU A 157 -14.28 -16.82 1.26
CA LEU A 157 -14.46 -15.95 2.42
C LEU A 157 -14.27 -16.69 3.75
N GLN A 158 -14.81 -17.91 3.88
CA GLN A 158 -14.60 -18.77 5.05
C GLN A 158 -13.13 -19.17 5.21
N ARG A 159 -12.44 -19.57 4.13
CA ARG A 159 -11.01 -19.91 4.17
C ARG A 159 -10.15 -18.73 4.57
N ARG A 160 -10.40 -17.53 4.06
CA ARG A 160 -9.66 -16.31 4.44
C ARG A 160 -9.76 -15.99 5.92
N GLN A 161 -10.92 -16.27 6.53
CA GLN A 161 -11.11 -16.12 7.97
C GLN A 161 -10.35 -17.20 8.76
N LYS A 162 -10.45 -18.46 8.32
CA LYS A 162 -9.81 -19.61 9.00
C LYS A 162 -8.28 -19.59 8.88
N LEU A 163 -7.76 -19.23 7.71
CA LEU A 163 -6.34 -19.21 7.38
C LEU A 163 -5.73 -17.81 7.59
N LYS A 164 -6.32 -17.00 8.46
CA LYS A 164 -5.83 -15.66 8.73
C LYS A 164 -4.42 -15.73 9.30
N GLN A 165 -3.53 -14.90 8.76
CA GLN A 165 -2.14 -14.88 9.17
C GLN A 165 -2.00 -14.17 10.53
N HIS A 166 -1.20 -14.76 11.41
CA HIS A 166 -0.86 -14.22 12.72
C HIS A 166 0.52 -14.71 13.15
N ASP A 167 1.17 -14.00 14.06
CA ASP A 167 2.45 -14.44 14.61
C ASP A 167 2.23 -15.36 15.81
N ASP A 168 2.33 -16.66 15.58
CA ASP A 168 2.33 -17.66 16.64
C ASP A 168 3.74 -18.24 16.88
N HIS A 169 3.87 -18.93 18.00
CA HIS A 169 5.13 -19.57 18.39
C HIS A 169 5.59 -20.62 17.37
N ALA A 170 4.66 -21.25 16.64
CA ALA A 170 5.00 -22.24 15.63
C ALA A 170 5.73 -21.59 14.45
N MET A 171 5.21 -20.50 13.93
CA MET A 171 5.82 -19.75 12.84
C MET A 171 7.15 -19.10 13.25
N ASP A 172 7.25 -18.57 14.47
CA ASP A 172 8.51 -18.02 14.98
C ASP A 172 9.59 -19.10 15.10
N HIS A 173 9.20 -20.32 15.51
CA HIS A 173 10.09 -21.48 15.55
C HIS A 173 10.52 -21.90 14.13
N GLU A 174 9.60 -21.93 13.16
CA GLU A 174 9.90 -22.21 11.75
C GLU A 174 10.92 -21.21 11.17
N ILE A 175 10.69 -19.91 11.36
CA ILE A 175 11.60 -18.86 10.91
C ILE A 175 12.96 -19.00 11.58
N SER A 176 13.00 -19.26 12.89
CA SER A 176 14.24 -19.44 13.65
C SER A 176 15.02 -20.68 13.20
N SER A 177 14.32 -21.78 12.92
CA SER A 177 14.90 -23.02 12.41
C SER A 177 15.46 -22.87 10.99
N ALA A 178 14.74 -22.15 10.12
CA ALA A 178 15.25 -21.80 8.80
C ALA A 178 16.49 -20.90 8.92
N ARG A 179 16.43 -19.89 9.78
CA ARG A 179 17.53 -18.94 10.00
C ARG A 179 18.78 -19.62 10.56
N SER A 180 18.66 -20.57 11.47
CA SER A 180 19.81 -21.31 12.02
C SER A 180 20.50 -22.17 10.95
N LYS A 181 19.77 -22.63 9.92
CA LYS A 181 20.37 -23.30 8.76
C LYS A 181 21.15 -22.36 7.84
N LEU A 182 20.71 -21.10 7.72
CA LEU A 182 21.41 -20.07 6.94
C LEU A 182 22.69 -19.59 7.62
N TYR A 183 22.61 -19.25 8.91
CA TYR A 183 23.72 -18.62 9.64
C TYR A 183 24.51 -19.59 10.52
N GLY A 184 24.12 -20.86 10.56
CA GLY A 184 24.84 -21.91 11.29
C GLY A 184 26.14 -22.31 10.58
N GLN A 185 26.88 -23.24 11.19
CA GLN A 185 28.22 -23.65 10.74
C GLN A 185 28.32 -24.07 9.26
N ARG A 186 27.25 -24.68 8.70
CA ARG A 186 27.24 -25.12 7.29
C ARG A 186 26.88 -24.02 6.29
N GLY A 187 26.26 -22.92 6.73
CA GLY A 187 25.92 -21.79 5.86
C GLY A 187 25.08 -22.16 4.63
N LEU A 188 23.86 -22.68 4.81
CA LEU A 188 23.07 -23.12 3.65
C LEU A 188 22.57 -21.95 2.79
N LYS A 189 22.42 -22.20 1.49
CA LYS A 189 21.81 -21.23 0.56
C LYS A 189 20.36 -20.94 0.98
N ILE A 190 19.92 -19.70 0.78
CA ILE A 190 18.57 -19.23 1.10
C ILE A 190 17.49 -20.07 0.41
N THR A 191 17.73 -20.50 -0.84
CA THR A 191 16.83 -21.34 -1.65
C THR A 191 17.16 -22.83 -1.54
N SER A 192 17.90 -23.25 -0.52
CA SER A 192 18.14 -24.67 -0.30
C SER A 192 16.85 -25.37 0.07
N GLU A 193 16.69 -26.64 -0.34
CA GLU A 193 15.52 -27.44 -0.03
C GLU A 193 15.26 -27.52 1.49
N ALA A 194 16.32 -27.51 2.30
CA ALA A 194 16.22 -27.52 3.75
C ALA A 194 15.58 -26.25 4.35
N VAL A 195 15.64 -25.12 3.64
CA VAL A 195 15.06 -23.82 4.03
C VAL A 195 13.69 -23.66 3.37
N ASP A 196 13.62 -23.88 2.06
CA ASP A 196 12.39 -23.81 1.27
C ASP A 196 11.33 -24.76 1.82
N GLY A 197 11.72 -25.98 2.21
CA GLY A 197 10.81 -26.97 2.79
C GLY A 197 10.14 -26.52 4.09
N ILE A 198 10.73 -25.55 4.81
CA ILE A 198 10.12 -24.96 6.00
C ILE A 198 9.18 -23.81 5.61
N LEU A 199 9.69 -22.81 4.88
CA LEU A 199 9.02 -21.50 4.80
C LEU A 199 8.21 -21.27 3.53
N LYS A 200 8.50 -22.01 2.45
CA LYS A 200 7.81 -21.85 1.17
C LYS A 200 6.30 -22.14 1.25
N PRO A 201 5.81 -23.16 2.01
CA PRO A 201 4.37 -23.41 2.15
C PRO A 201 3.57 -22.20 2.63
N THR A 202 4.14 -21.42 3.55
CA THR A 202 3.51 -20.24 4.13
C THR A 202 4.02 -18.92 3.55
N SER A 203 4.90 -19.00 2.54
CA SER A 203 5.57 -17.85 1.88
C SER A 203 6.34 -16.94 2.81
N HIS A 204 6.81 -17.47 3.94
CA HIS A 204 7.73 -16.76 4.79
C HIS A 204 9.14 -16.78 4.22
N VAL A 205 9.98 -15.90 4.76
CA VAL A 205 11.41 -15.83 4.45
C VAL A 205 12.20 -15.92 5.76
N PRO A 206 13.47 -16.34 5.74
CA PRO A 206 14.28 -16.57 6.94
C PRO A 206 14.79 -15.26 7.57
N THR A 207 13.90 -14.29 7.74
CA THR A 207 14.14 -12.96 8.29
C THR A 207 13.21 -12.73 9.46
N ILE A 208 13.76 -12.26 10.58
CA ILE A 208 12.99 -11.95 11.78
C ILE A 208 12.33 -10.59 11.61
N LYS A 209 11.02 -10.53 11.88
CA LYS A 209 10.15 -9.38 11.65
C LYS A 209 10.23 -8.42 12.85
N ALA A 210 10.72 -7.21 12.65
CA ALA A 210 10.84 -6.18 13.70
C ALA A 210 9.50 -5.90 14.39
N PHE A 211 8.42 -5.81 13.61
CA PHE A 211 7.07 -5.62 14.14
C PHE A 211 6.61 -6.75 15.09
N SER A 212 7.08 -8.00 14.91
CA SER A 212 6.78 -9.10 15.85
C SER A 212 7.50 -8.95 17.18
N GLU A 213 8.76 -8.51 17.13
CA GLU A 213 9.61 -8.40 18.32
C GLU A 213 9.08 -7.33 19.28
N ILE A 214 8.59 -6.22 18.74
CA ILE A 214 8.25 -5.03 19.53
C ILE A 214 6.77 -4.98 19.90
N ILE A 215 5.87 -5.42 19.02
CA ILE A 215 4.42 -5.37 19.26
C ILE A 215 3.91 -6.82 19.36
N PRO A 216 3.77 -7.38 20.57
CA PRO A 216 3.30 -8.75 20.73
C PRO A 216 1.90 -8.94 20.14
N LEU A 217 1.62 -10.12 19.60
CA LEU A 217 0.35 -10.47 18.96
C LEU A 217 -0.88 -10.14 19.83
N GLN A 218 -0.74 -10.28 21.16
CA GLN A 218 -1.80 -9.97 22.12
C GLN A 218 -2.31 -8.52 22.07
N TYR A 219 -1.50 -7.59 21.55
CA TYR A 219 -1.88 -6.19 21.38
C TYR A 219 -2.43 -5.89 19.99
N PHE A 220 -1.78 -6.41 18.95
CA PHE A 220 -2.16 -6.10 17.58
C PHE A 220 -1.60 -7.13 16.59
N ASN A 221 -2.45 -7.57 15.65
CA ASN A 221 -2.01 -8.37 14.51
C ASN A 221 -1.56 -7.44 13.38
N LYS A 222 -0.24 -7.32 13.19
CA LYS A 222 0.39 -6.42 12.22
C LYS A 222 -0.04 -6.64 10.77
N TYR A 223 -0.40 -7.86 10.37
CA TYR A 223 -0.83 -8.15 9.00
C TYR A 223 -2.10 -7.37 8.63
N GLN A 224 -2.92 -7.02 9.62
CA GLN A 224 -4.12 -6.22 9.42
C GLN A 224 -3.84 -4.75 9.10
N MET A 225 -2.64 -4.26 9.44
CA MET A 225 -2.22 -2.89 9.16
C MET A 225 -2.09 -2.64 7.66
N PHE A 226 -1.62 -3.63 6.90
CA PHE A 226 -1.35 -3.46 5.47
C PHE A 226 -2.64 -3.54 4.67
N VAL A 227 -3.10 -2.38 4.22
CA VAL A 227 -4.37 -2.23 3.49
C VAL A 227 -4.18 -2.39 1.98
N VAL A 228 -5.20 -2.90 1.30
CA VAL A 228 -5.21 -2.97 -0.17
C VAL A 228 -5.43 -1.56 -0.71
N ASN A 229 -4.52 -1.08 -1.57
CA ASN A 229 -4.70 0.19 -2.26
C ASN A 229 -5.46 -0.09 -3.57
N LEU A 230 -6.79 -0.16 -3.48
CA LEU A 230 -7.64 -0.51 -4.63
C LEU A 230 -7.39 0.43 -5.82
N LEU A 231 -7.17 1.72 -5.58
CA LEU A 231 -6.90 2.69 -6.64
C LEU A 231 -5.63 2.35 -7.41
N HIS A 232 -4.54 1.99 -6.71
CA HIS A 232 -3.31 1.54 -7.34
C HIS A 232 -3.52 0.26 -8.16
N GLU A 233 -4.27 -0.71 -7.65
CA GLU A 233 -4.59 -1.94 -8.39
C GLU A 233 -5.42 -1.65 -9.67
N PHE A 234 -6.33 -0.67 -9.62
CA PHE A 234 -7.08 -0.22 -10.79
C PHE A 234 -6.20 0.55 -11.79
N GLU A 235 -5.35 1.46 -11.31
CA GLU A 235 -4.43 2.28 -12.11
C GLU A 235 -3.34 1.46 -12.80
N LEU A 236 -2.84 0.40 -12.14
CA LEU A 236 -1.87 -0.54 -12.70
C LEU A 236 -2.44 -1.41 -13.85
N GLY A 237 -3.72 -1.25 -14.20
CA GLY A 237 -4.29 -1.82 -15.40
C GLY A 237 -4.83 -3.24 -15.25
N VAL A 238 -4.99 -3.75 -14.02
CA VAL A 238 -5.65 -5.05 -13.77
C VAL A 238 -7.05 -5.07 -14.40
N TRP A 239 -7.80 -3.98 -14.23
CA TRP A 239 -9.12 -3.82 -14.86
C TRP A 239 -9.04 -3.77 -16.39
N LYS A 240 -8.01 -3.11 -16.94
CA LYS A 240 -7.78 -3.05 -18.39
C LYS A 240 -7.53 -4.44 -18.96
N VAL A 241 -6.75 -5.28 -18.29
CA VAL A 241 -6.49 -6.67 -18.72
C VAL A 241 -7.79 -7.48 -18.74
N ILE A 242 -8.58 -7.40 -17.66
CA ILE A 242 -9.88 -8.08 -17.58
C ILE A 242 -10.82 -7.62 -18.71
N LEU A 243 -10.94 -6.30 -18.93
CA LEU A 243 -11.78 -5.75 -19.99
C LEU A 243 -11.34 -6.24 -21.38
N VAL A 244 -10.03 -6.22 -21.66
CA VAL A 244 -9.48 -6.67 -22.95
C VAL A 244 -9.77 -8.15 -23.17
N ASP A 245 -9.61 -8.99 -22.16
CA ASP A 245 -9.89 -10.42 -22.28
C ASP A 245 -11.39 -10.70 -22.45
N LEU A 246 -12.26 -9.94 -21.79
CA LEU A 246 -13.71 -10.01 -22.02
C LEU A 246 -14.04 -9.66 -23.48
N ILE A 247 -13.50 -8.57 -24.03
CA ILE A 247 -13.70 -8.17 -25.43
C ILE A 247 -13.21 -9.27 -26.39
N ARG A 248 -12.04 -9.87 -26.12
CA ARG A 248 -11.51 -10.97 -26.95
C ARG A 248 -12.43 -12.19 -26.95
N ILE A 249 -12.96 -12.58 -25.79
CA ILE A 249 -13.94 -13.67 -25.69
C ILE A 249 -15.21 -13.31 -26.48
N MET A 250 -15.73 -12.10 -26.32
CA MET A 250 -16.93 -11.62 -27.02
C MET A 250 -16.76 -11.69 -28.55
N THR A 251 -15.60 -11.27 -29.08
CA THR A 251 -15.31 -11.34 -30.53
C THR A 251 -15.21 -12.78 -31.07
N LYS A 252 -14.92 -13.76 -30.20
CA LYS A 252 -14.73 -15.16 -30.59
C LYS A 252 -15.99 -16.01 -30.43
N VAL A 253 -16.78 -15.76 -29.38
CA VAL A 253 -17.97 -16.57 -29.07
C VAL A 253 -19.17 -16.14 -29.93
N GLY A 254 -19.20 -14.90 -30.44
CA GLY A 254 -20.27 -14.44 -31.33
C GLY A 254 -21.67 -14.49 -30.70
N GLN A 255 -21.79 -14.47 -29.36
CA GLN A 255 -23.06 -14.56 -28.64
C GLN A 255 -23.46 -13.23 -27.99
N GLU A 256 -24.67 -12.79 -28.30
CA GLU A 256 -25.38 -11.65 -27.70
C GLU A 256 -25.48 -11.75 -26.16
N ALA A 257 -25.60 -12.96 -25.59
CA ALA A 257 -25.75 -13.18 -24.15
C ALA A 257 -24.59 -12.68 -23.27
N THR A 258 -23.38 -12.47 -23.82
CA THR A 258 -22.24 -11.90 -23.07
C THR A 258 -22.21 -10.37 -23.17
N LEU A 259 -22.67 -9.81 -24.30
CA LEU A 259 -22.97 -8.37 -24.43
C LEU A 259 -24.08 -7.99 -23.44
N GLU A 260 -25.16 -8.77 -23.35
CA GLU A 260 -26.23 -8.56 -22.37
C GLU A 260 -25.71 -8.55 -20.92
N ARG A 261 -24.72 -9.39 -20.59
CA ARG A 261 -24.10 -9.41 -19.25
C ARG A 261 -23.20 -8.20 -19.00
N LEU A 262 -22.46 -7.76 -20.02
CA LEU A 262 -21.66 -6.54 -19.94
C LEU A 262 -22.59 -5.32 -19.78
N GLU A 263 -23.66 -5.25 -20.58
CA GLU A 263 -24.74 -4.28 -20.46
C GLU A 263 -25.41 -4.33 -19.08
N LEU A 264 -25.66 -5.52 -18.52
CA LEU A 264 -26.20 -5.66 -17.17
C LEU A 264 -25.23 -5.13 -16.11
N ALA A 265 -23.93 -5.40 -16.28
CA ALA A 265 -22.88 -4.95 -15.37
C ALA A 265 -22.66 -3.43 -15.46
N THR A 266 -22.65 -2.87 -16.66
CA THR A 266 -22.54 -1.41 -16.88
C THR A 266 -23.82 -0.69 -16.47
N SER A 267 -24.99 -1.28 -16.68
CA SER A 267 -26.28 -0.80 -16.16
C SER A 267 -26.33 -0.85 -14.63
N GLY A 268 -25.81 -1.92 -14.02
CA GLY A 268 -25.65 -2.06 -12.58
C GLY A 268 -24.70 -1.02 -12.01
N LEU A 269 -23.54 -0.83 -12.64
CA LEU A 269 -22.59 0.23 -12.31
C LEU A 269 -23.24 1.61 -12.43
N GLY A 270 -23.95 1.88 -13.53
CA GLY A 270 -24.73 3.11 -13.73
C GLY A 270 -25.76 3.33 -12.63
N THR A 271 -26.43 2.27 -12.16
CA THR A 271 -27.39 2.34 -11.06
C THR A 271 -26.71 2.71 -9.75
N ILE A 272 -25.57 2.08 -9.43
CA ILE A 272 -24.78 2.39 -8.23
C ILE A 272 -24.26 3.84 -8.29
N ILE A 273 -23.75 4.27 -9.45
CA ILE A 273 -23.21 5.61 -9.67
C ILE A 273 -24.30 6.68 -9.56
N ARG A 274 -25.49 6.44 -10.11
CA ARG A 274 -26.66 7.32 -9.94
C ARG A 274 -27.08 7.39 -8.47
N LYS A 275 -27.12 6.25 -7.77
CA LYS A 275 -27.43 6.23 -6.33
C LYS A 275 -26.39 6.99 -5.52
N PHE A 276 -25.11 6.84 -5.83
CA PHE A 276 -24.03 7.61 -5.21
C PHE A 276 -24.22 9.12 -5.44
N ALA A 277 -24.53 9.54 -6.67
CA ALA A 277 -24.76 10.94 -7.00
C ALA A 277 -25.99 11.56 -6.33
N VAL A 278 -27.07 10.80 -6.15
CA VAL A 278 -28.34 11.31 -5.61
C VAL A 278 -28.42 11.18 -4.09
N VAL A 279 -27.83 10.13 -3.52
CA VAL A 279 -27.96 9.84 -2.08
C VAL A 279 -26.72 10.28 -1.32
N THR A 280 -25.53 10.01 -1.87
CA THR A 280 -24.26 10.23 -1.15
C THR A 280 -23.74 11.63 -1.42
N CYS A 281 -23.58 12.06 -2.67
CA CYS A 281 -23.00 13.38 -2.99
C CYS A 281 -23.70 14.57 -2.31
N PRO A 282 -25.05 14.64 -2.17
CA PRO A 282 -25.69 15.77 -1.51
C PRO A 282 -25.43 15.84 0.01
N GLN A 283 -24.95 14.75 0.62
CA GLN A 283 -24.59 14.70 2.04
C GLN A 283 -23.20 15.29 2.31
N PHE A 284 -22.39 15.52 1.27
CA PHE A 284 -21.02 16.00 1.40
C PHE A 284 -20.81 17.25 0.54
N ASP A 285 -20.48 18.37 1.17
CA ASP A 285 -20.15 19.61 0.46
C ASP A 285 -18.70 19.51 -0.07
N THR A 286 -18.56 19.14 -1.34
CA THR A 286 -17.25 18.92 -1.98
C THR A 286 -16.75 20.16 -2.70
N GLU A 287 -15.44 20.42 -2.61
CA GLU A 287 -14.76 21.56 -3.22
C GLU A 287 -13.52 21.12 -4.01
N GLU A 288 -12.97 22.03 -4.80
CA GLU A 288 -11.68 21.84 -5.48
C GLU A 288 -10.61 21.35 -4.50
N LEU A 289 -9.94 20.25 -4.88
CA LEU A 289 -8.73 19.82 -4.19
C LEU A 289 -7.67 20.91 -4.30
N GLY A 290 -6.75 20.99 -3.35
CA GLY A 290 -5.73 22.05 -3.33
C GLY A 290 -4.92 22.14 -4.64
N ARG A 291 -4.65 21.00 -5.28
CA ARG A 291 -3.96 20.95 -6.59
C ARG A 291 -4.83 21.52 -7.72
N GLU A 292 -6.14 21.27 -7.70
CA GLU A 292 -7.08 21.81 -8.68
C GLU A 292 -7.23 23.32 -8.53
N PHE A 293 -7.31 23.81 -7.29
CA PHE A 293 -7.39 25.25 -7.01
C PHE A 293 -6.12 25.99 -7.47
N GLU A 294 -4.92 25.44 -7.22
CA GLU A 294 -3.67 26.05 -7.72
C GLU A 294 -3.54 25.96 -9.24
N ALA A 295 -4.02 24.90 -9.88
CA ALA A 295 -4.12 24.82 -11.34
C ALA A 295 -5.11 25.85 -11.90
N HIS A 296 -6.26 26.03 -11.23
CA HIS A 296 -7.27 27.03 -11.57
C HIS A 296 -6.72 28.46 -11.44
N LYS A 297 -5.98 28.77 -10.36
CA LYS A 297 -5.28 30.04 -10.16
C LYS A 297 -4.23 30.31 -11.24
N ARG A 298 -3.45 29.31 -11.64
CA ARG A 298 -2.46 29.41 -12.73
C ARG A 298 -3.13 29.68 -14.09
N ARG A 299 -4.24 29.01 -14.40
CA ARG A 299 -4.98 29.23 -15.65
C ARG A 299 -5.54 30.64 -15.77
N LEU A 300 -6.05 31.20 -14.67
CA LEU A 300 -6.56 32.58 -14.64
C LEU A 300 -5.46 33.63 -14.75
N LYS A 301 -4.27 33.37 -14.18
CA LYS A 301 -3.10 34.26 -14.36
C LYS A 301 -2.59 34.30 -15.80
N ASN A 302 -2.81 33.24 -16.57
CA ASN A 302 -2.37 33.11 -17.95
C ASN A 302 -3.46 33.46 -18.99
N GLN A 303 -4.62 34.01 -18.57
CA GLN A 303 -5.64 34.49 -19.49
C GLN A 303 -5.29 35.89 -20.02
N ASP A 304 -5.26 36.02 -21.33
CA ASP A 304 -4.96 37.26 -22.07
C ASP A 304 -6.03 38.34 -21.76
N PRO A 305 -5.65 39.62 -21.50
CA PRO A 305 -6.57 40.67 -21.03
C PRO A 305 -7.57 41.18 -22.08
N LYS A 306 -7.70 40.52 -23.25
CA LYS A 306 -8.53 40.99 -24.36
C LYS A 306 -10.03 40.69 -24.23
N ASN A 307 -10.48 39.90 -23.24
CA ASN A 307 -11.89 39.59 -23.03
C ASN A 307 -12.38 39.95 -21.62
N GLY A 308 -12.74 41.23 -21.42
CA GLY A 308 -13.53 41.70 -20.28
C GLY A 308 -12.73 42.08 -19.02
N PRO A 309 -13.33 42.86 -18.10
CA PRO A 309 -12.59 43.49 -17.00
C PRO A 309 -11.96 42.43 -16.09
N LEU A 310 -10.68 42.63 -15.80
CA LEU A 310 -9.91 41.87 -14.82
C LEU A 310 -10.71 41.85 -13.51
N ARG A 311 -11.28 40.70 -13.12
CA ARG A 311 -11.88 40.57 -11.78
C ARG A 311 -10.75 40.80 -10.79
N THR A 312 -10.79 41.96 -10.13
CA THR A 312 -9.93 42.34 -9.01
C THR A 312 -9.81 41.16 -8.05
N ALA A 313 -8.59 40.97 -7.53
CA ALA A 313 -8.17 39.91 -6.62
C ALA A 313 -8.86 39.98 -5.25
N THR A 314 -10.19 40.00 -5.24
CA THR A 314 -11.02 39.93 -4.05
C THR A 314 -11.36 38.46 -3.84
N THR A 315 -10.61 37.81 -2.94
CA THR A 315 -10.87 36.47 -2.37
C THR A 315 -11.23 35.37 -3.39
N MET A 316 -10.21 34.83 -4.07
CA MET A 316 -10.37 33.56 -4.78
C MET A 316 -10.59 32.43 -3.76
N SER A 317 -11.80 31.88 -3.71
CA SER A 317 -12.12 30.68 -2.94
C SER A 317 -12.03 29.43 -3.80
N LYS A 318 -11.83 28.27 -3.17
CA LYS A 318 -12.02 26.98 -3.85
C LYS A 318 -13.41 26.94 -4.46
N LYS A 319 -13.51 26.49 -5.71
CA LYS A 319 -14.83 26.29 -6.31
C LYS A 319 -15.47 25.05 -5.70
N LYS A 320 -16.76 25.12 -5.39
CA LYS A 320 -17.54 23.92 -5.12
C LYS A 320 -17.48 22.99 -6.33
N LYS A 321 -17.23 21.72 -6.07
CA LYS A 321 -17.21 20.66 -7.07
C LYS A 321 -18.39 19.76 -6.80
N SER A 322 -19.32 19.70 -7.73
CA SER A 322 -20.34 18.66 -7.73
C SER A 322 -19.89 17.53 -8.64
N PHE A 323 -20.21 16.30 -8.24
CA PHE A 323 -20.03 15.15 -9.09
C PHE A 323 -21.00 15.27 -10.29
N ASN A 324 -20.44 15.51 -11.48
CA ASN A 324 -21.25 15.71 -12.68
C ASN A 324 -21.41 14.38 -13.45
N LEU A 325 -22.63 13.85 -13.43
CA LEU A 325 -23.03 12.69 -14.24
C LEU A 325 -23.36 13.03 -15.70
N GLN A 326 -23.60 14.31 -16.01
CA GLN A 326 -23.94 14.78 -17.34
C GLN A 326 -22.68 14.97 -18.17
N THR A 327 -21.96 13.88 -18.42
CA THR A 327 -20.80 13.88 -19.32
C THR A 327 -20.97 12.79 -20.37
N PRO A 328 -20.47 12.99 -21.60
CA PRO A 328 -20.51 11.96 -22.63
C PRO A 328 -19.88 10.64 -22.16
N LYS A 329 -18.86 10.69 -21.29
CA LYS A 329 -18.22 9.49 -20.73
C LYS A 329 -19.16 8.61 -19.91
N PHE A 330 -20.09 9.20 -19.15
CA PHE A 330 -21.10 8.45 -18.40
C PHE A 330 -22.28 8.02 -19.26
N HIS A 331 -22.56 8.74 -20.34
CA HIS A 331 -23.54 8.33 -21.34
C HIS A 331 -23.08 7.08 -22.09
N PHE A 332 -21.85 7.10 -22.61
CA PHE A 332 -21.23 5.97 -23.33
C PHE A 332 -20.83 4.79 -22.44
N LEU A 333 -21.05 4.89 -21.13
CA LEU A 333 -20.86 3.75 -20.23
C LEU A 333 -22.08 2.82 -20.25
N GLY A 334 -23.25 3.30 -20.65
CA GLY A 334 -24.51 2.53 -20.72
C GLY A 334 -25.01 2.22 -22.14
N ASP A 335 -24.35 2.78 -23.16
CA ASP A 335 -24.42 2.34 -24.55
C ASP A 335 -23.31 1.29 -24.78
#